data_AF-A0A843GDF9-F1
#
_entry.id   AF-A0A843GDF9-F1
#
_cell.length_a   1.000
_cell.length_b   1.000
_cell.length_c   1.000
_cell.angle_alpha   90.00
_cell.angle_beta   90.00
_cell.angle_gamma   90.00
#
_symmetry.space_group_name_H-M   'P 1'
#
loop_
_entity.id
_entity.type
_entity.pdbx_description
1 polymer ?
#
loop_
_entity_poly.entity_id
_entity_poly.type
_entity_poly.pdbx_seq_one_letter_code
_entity_poly.pdbx_strand_id
1 'polypeptide(L)'
;MKRTCTFVIGPRCSGKTHFLFEEAEKTGAIIITSQQIQADLLKLRAKEAEYDIPDPICWETYQKLNFPENTRFLIDDVQDLIFEIFGGKVDYAAVLDTLPTIHFH
;
A
#
# COMPACT_ATOMS: atom_id res chain seq x y z
N MET A 1 10.96 18.22 1.12
CA MET A 1 9.68 17.67 0.60
C MET A 1 8.76 17.36 1.77
N LYS A 2 7.49 17.77 1.72
CA LYS A 2 6.49 17.43 2.75
C LYS A 2 6.16 15.94 2.61
N ARG A 3 6.38 15.15 3.66
CA ARG A 3 6.04 13.73 3.69
C ARG A 3 4.62 13.59 4.22
N THR A 4 3.67 13.26 3.35
CA THR A 4 2.27 13.05 3.72
C THR A 4 1.95 11.57 3.65
N CYS A 5 1.23 11.04 4.63
CA CYS A 5 0.73 9.68 4.65
C CYS A 5 -0.76 9.70 4.99
N THR A 6 -1.56 9.04 4.16
CA THR A 6 -3.01 8.95 4.31
C THR A 6 -3.37 7.51 4.67
N PHE A 7 -4.08 7.32 5.78
CA PHE A 7 -4.54 6.01 6.21
C PHE A 7 -5.99 5.81 5.79
N VAL A 8 -6.25 4.71 5.09
CA VAL A 8 -7.59 4.27 4.70
C VAL A 8 -7.99 3.13 5.62
N ILE A 9 -9.03 3.36 6.43
CA ILE A 9 -9.47 2.41 7.46
C ILE A 9 -10.90 1.98 7.13
N GLY A 10 -11.11 0.66 7.06
CA GLY A 10 -12.42 0.07 6.80
C GLY A 10 -12.41 -1.44 7.08
N PRO A 11 -13.58 -2.08 7.28
CA PRO A 11 -13.67 -3.50 7.60
C PRO A 11 -13.18 -4.40 6.45
N ARG A 12 -13.03 -5.70 6.70
CA ARG A 12 -12.76 -6.66 5.61
C ARG A 12 -13.83 -6.55 4.53
N CYS A 13 -13.41 -6.71 3.27
CA CYS A 13 -14.28 -6.59 2.09
C CYS A 13 -14.92 -5.20 1.87
N SER A 14 -14.42 -4.12 2.50
CA SER A 14 -14.94 -2.75 2.28
C SER A 14 -14.47 -2.08 0.98
N GLY A 15 -13.81 -2.81 0.08
CA GLY A 15 -13.31 -2.25 -1.18
C GLY A 15 -11.99 -1.46 -1.08
N LYS A 16 -11.27 -1.50 0.05
CA LYS A 16 -9.98 -0.79 0.20
C LYS A 16 -8.99 -1.12 -0.92
N THR A 17 -8.83 -2.39 -1.27
CA THR A 17 -7.93 -2.80 -2.35
C THR A 17 -8.36 -2.21 -3.70
N HIS A 18 -9.66 -2.11 -3.96
CA HIS A 18 -10.18 -1.46 -5.18
C HIS A 18 -9.85 0.04 -5.18
N PHE A 19 -10.04 0.72 -4.05
CA PHE A 19 -9.60 2.11 -3.88
C PHE A 19 -8.09 2.26 -4.15
N LEU A 20 -7.25 1.33 -3.66
CA LEU A 20 -5.81 1.36 -3.95
C LEU A 20 -5.50 1.18 -5.45
N PHE A 21 -6.27 0.37 -6.18
CA PHE A 21 -6.11 0.25 -7.63
C PHE A 21 -6.46 1.55 -8.35
N GLU A 22 -7.59 2.18 -8.00
CA GLU A 22 -7.96 3.48 -8.57
C GLU A 22 -6.88 4.54 -8.31
N GLU A 23 -6.33 4.60 -7.09
CA GLU A 23 -5.29 5.55 -6.77
C GLU A 23 -3.94 5.21 -7.44
N ALA A 24 -3.62 3.93 -7.60
CA ALA A 24 -2.42 3.50 -8.32
C ALA A 24 -2.49 3.92 -9.79
N GLU A 25 -3.63 3.74 -10.44
CA GLU A 25 -3.85 4.10 -11.85
C GLU A 25 -3.78 5.62 -12.06
N LYS A 26 -4.43 6.39 -11.16
CA LYS A 26 -4.40 7.86 -11.20
C LYS A 26 -2.99 8.44 -10.99
N THR A 27 -2.17 7.80 -10.17
CA THR A 27 -0.92 8.40 -9.68
C THR A 27 0.36 7.75 -10.17
N GLY A 28 0.26 6.56 -10.79
CA GLY A 28 1.41 5.70 -11.11
C GLY A 28 2.12 5.15 -9.87
N ALA A 29 1.46 5.14 -8.70
CA ALA A 29 2.06 4.63 -7.48
C ALA A 29 2.14 3.10 -7.48
N ILE A 30 3.21 2.56 -6.90
CA ILE A 30 3.41 1.11 -6.78
C ILE A 30 2.72 0.62 -5.51
N ILE A 31 1.91 -0.43 -5.63
CA ILE A 31 1.29 -1.08 -4.48
C ILE A 31 2.31 -2.05 -3.85
N ILE A 32 2.56 -1.87 -2.56
CA ILE A 32 3.37 -2.74 -1.71
C ILE A 32 2.43 -3.56 -0.82
N THR A 33 2.77 -4.83 -0.63
CA THR A 33 2.12 -5.73 0.33
C THR A 33 3.17 -6.53 1.09
N SER A 34 2.75 -7.35 2.06
CA SER A 34 3.68 -8.07 2.94
C SER A 34 4.43 -9.17 2.15
N GLN A 35 3.70 -10.10 1.54
CA GLN A 35 4.26 -11.32 0.95
C GLN A 35 4.10 -11.40 -0.58
N GLN A 36 4.98 -12.16 -1.25
CA GLN A 36 4.94 -12.35 -2.72
C GLN A 36 3.59 -12.90 -3.21
N ILE A 37 3.00 -13.85 -2.48
CA ILE A 37 1.69 -14.42 -2.84
C ILE A 37 0.58 -13.37 -2.85
N GLN A 38 0.65 -12.37 -1.97
CA GLN A 38 -0.31 -11.26 -1.95
C GLN A 38 -0.06 -10.32 -3.14
N ALA A 39 1.20 -10.07 -3.50
CA ALA A 39 1.54 -9.24 -4.64
C ALA A 39 1.02 -9.87 -5.95
N ASP A 40 1.21 -11.18 -6.11
CA ASP A 40 0.71 -11.95 -7.24
C ASP A 40 -0.83 -11.91 -7.32
N LEU A 41 -1.50 -12.01 -6.16
CA LEU A 41 -2.95 -11.92 -6.07
C LEU A 41 -3.47 -10.52 -6.42
N LEU A 42 -2.79 -9.46 -5.97
CA LEU A 42 -3.12 -8.08 -6.34
C LEU A 42 -2.96 -7.86 -7.84
N LYS A 43 -1.87 -8.36 -8.43
CA LYS A 43 -1.63 -8.30 -9.87
C LYS A 43 -2.73 -9.00 -10.66
N LEU A 44 -3.14 -10.20 -10.22
CA LEU A 44 -4.25 -10.94 -10.85
C LEU A 44 -5.56 -10.14 -10.78
N ARG A 45 -5.91 -9.64 -9.58
CA ARG A 45 -7.14 -8.87 -9.37
C ARG A 45 -7.18 -7.56 -10.14
N ALA A 46 -6.06 -6.84 -10.20
CA ALA A 46 -5.96 -5.61 -11.00
C ALA A 46 -6.20 -5.90 -12.48
N LYS A 47 -5.60 -6.98 -13.01
CA LYS A 47 -5.81 -7.43 -14.39
C LYS A 47 -7.25 -7.87 -14.65
N GLU A 48 -7.87 -8.62 -13.75
CA GLU A 48 -9.27 -9.06 -13.85
C GLU A 48 -10.25 -7.87 -13.84
N ALA A 49 -9.91 -6.81 -13.12
CA ALA A 49 -10.67 -5.57 -13.07
C ALA A 49 -10.23 -4.52 -14.10
N GLU A 50 -9.35 -4.90 -15.04
CA GLU A 50 -8.90 -4.07 -16.16
C GLU A 50 -8.18 -2.76 -15.76
N TYR A 51 -7.51 -2.73 -14.61
CA TYR A 51 -6.68 -1.61 -14.19
C TYR A 51 -5.31 -1.60 -14.88
N ASP A 52 -4.88 -0.43 -15.34
CA ASP A 52 -3.51 -0.20 -15.85
C ASP A 52 -2.64 0.42 -14.75
N ILE A 53 -2.01 -0.44 -13.94
CA ILE A 53 -1.21 -0.04 -12.79
C ILE A 53 0.21 -0.63 -12.85
N PRO A 54 1.20 0.00 -12.19
CA PRO A 54 2.49 -0.65 -11.98
C PRO A 54 2.33 -2.00 -11.27
N ASP A 55 3.19 -2.97 -11.64
CA ASP A 55 3.18 -4.29 -11.03
C ASP A 55 3.31 -4.19 -9.49
N PRO A 56 2.34 -4.72 -8.71
CA PRO A 56 2.45 -4.79 -7.27
C PRO A 56 3.68 -5.59 -6.84
N ILE A 57 4.29 -5.20 -5.72
CA ILE A 57 5.49 -5.87 -5.18
C ILE A 57 5.32 -6.22 -3.70
N CYS A 58 6.03 -7.24 -3.23
CA CYS A 58 6.11 -7.55 -1.81
C CYS A 58 7.22 -6.76 -1.10
N TRP A 59 7.20 -6.78 0.22
CA TRP A 59 8.19 -6.11 1.06
C TRP A 59 9.62 -6.58 0.78
N GLU A 60 9.82 -7.89 0.62
CA GLU A 60 11.14 -8.46 0.31
C GLU A 60 11.69 -7.92 -1.02
N THR A 61 10.84 -7.78 -2.04
CA THR A 61 11.22 -7.19 -3.33
C THR A 61 11.54 -5.71 -3.18
N TYR A 62 10.72 -4.96 -2.44
CA TYR A 62 10.96 -3.55 -2.16
C TYR A 62 12.36 -3.31 -1.55
N GLN A 63 12.76 -4.15 -0.59
CA GLN A 63 14.07 -4.04 0.07
C GLN A 63 15.27 -4.24 -0.87
N LYS A 64 15.09 -4.93 -1.99
CA LYS A 64 16.16 -5.25 -2.96
C LYS A 64 16.28 -4.24 -4.10
N LEU A 65 15.30 -3.35 -4.25
CA LEU A 65 15.21 -2.41 -5.36
C LEU A 65 15.62 -1.00 -4.93
N ASN A 66 16.21 -0.25 -5.86
CA ASN A 66 16.46 1.17 -5.70
C ASN A 66 15.36 1.96 -6.42
N PHE A 67 14.64 2.78 -5.66
CA PHE A 67 13.59 3.64 -6.21
C PHE A 67 14.07 5.10 -6.26
N PRO A 68 13.71 5.85 -7.32
CA PRO A 68 13.85 7.31 -7.34
C PRO A 68 13.22 7.98 -6.10
N GLU A 69 13.78 9.10 -5.65
CA GLU A 69 13.32 9.83 -4.45
C GLU A 69 11.83 10.23 -4.51
N ASN A 70 11.29 10.39 -5.71
CA ASN A 70 9.91 10.80 -5.96
C ASN A 70 8.95 9.63 -6.25
N THR A 71 9.39 8.38 -6.10
CA THR A 71 8.50 7.22 -6.26
C THR A 71 7.42 7.23 -5.19
N ARG A 72 6.18 7.04 -5.63
CA ARG A 72 5.00 6.97 -4.76
C ARG A 72 4.63 5.52 -4.49
N PHE A 73 4.19 5.27 -3.27
CA PHE A 73 3.82 3.93 -2.83
C PHE A 73 2.43 3.96 -2.19
N LEU A 74 1.69 2.89 -2.44
CA LEU A 74 0.47 2.53 -1.74
C LEU A 74 0.74 1.24 -0.96
N ILE A 75 0.10 1.04 0.18
CA ILE A 75 0.32 -0.13 1.02
C ILE A 75 -1.01 -0.85 1.23
N ASP A 76 -1.09 -2.10 0.76
CA ASP A 76 -2.21 -3.00 1.03
C ASP A 76 -1.91 -3.83 2.28
N ASP A 77 -2.94 -4.04 3.11
CA ASP A 77 -2.86 -4.72 4.42
C ASP A 77 -1.68 -4.24 5.30
N VAL A 78 -1.64 -2.93 5.56
CA VAL A 78 -0.58 -2.26 6.35
C VAL A 78 -0.30 -2.92 7.71
N GLN A 79 -1.30 -3.55 8.32
CA GLN A 79 -1.15 -4.25 9.61
C GLN A 79 -0.22 -5.45 9.50
N ASP A 80 -0.35 -6.23 8.43
CA ASP A 80 0.47 -7.41 8.17
C ASP A 80 1.90 -7.00 7.81
N LEU A 81 2.05 -5.93 7.00
CA LEU A 81 3.37 -5.38 6.69
C LEU A 81 4.10 -4.86 7.93
N ILE A 82 3.40 -4.13 8.81
CA ILE A 82 3.97 -3.66 10.08
C ILE A 82 4.40 -4.86 10.94
N PHE A 83 3.59 -5.90 11.02
CA PHE A 83 3.94 -7.12 11.75
C PHE A 83 5.20 -7.77 11.20
N GLU A 84 5.34 -7.86 9.86
CA GLU A 84 6.52 -8.41 9.20
C GLU A 84 7.78 -7.57 9.46
N ILE A 85 7.68 -6.24 9.38
CA ILE A 85 8.82 -5.32 9.58
C ILE A 85 9.35 -5.40 11.01
N PHE A 86 8.46 -5.42 12.01
CA PHE A 86 8.85 -5.34 13.42
C PHE A 86 8.93 -6.72 14.11
N GLY A 87 8.52 -7.80 13.44
CA GLY A 87 8.47 -9.15 14.01
C GLY A 87 7.49 -9.27 15.18
N GLY A 88 6.47 -8.41 15.24
CA GLY A 88 5.56 -8.34 16.39
C GLY A 88 4.45 -7.30 16.25
N LYS A 89 3.57 -7.28 17.24
CA LYS A 89 2.44 -6.33 17.31
C LYS A 89 2.94 -4.93 17.65
N VAL A 90 2.51 -3.93 16.88
CA VAL A 90 2.70 -2.51 17.19
C VAL A 90 1.40 -1.98 17.77
N ASP A 91 1.42 -1.54 19.04
CA ASP A 91 0.22 -1.03 19.71
C ASP A 91 -0.08 0.44 19.35
N TYR A 92 0.96 1.25 19.14
CA TYR A 92 0.84 2.68 18.82
C TYR A 92 1.90 3.11 17.81
N ALA A 93 1.50 3.99 16.89
CA ALA A 93 2.39 4.70 15.97
C ALA A 93 1.97 6.17 15.90
N ALA A 94 2.94 7.08 15.77
CA ALA A 94 2.69 8.51 15.66
C ALA A 94 3.41 9.08 14.43
N VAL A 95 2.77 10.05 13.76
CA VAL A 95 3.33 10.74 12.59
C VAL A 95 3.44 12.23 12.88
N LEU A 96 4.47 12.89 12.33
CA LEU A 96 4.65 14.32 12.50
C LEU A 96 3.58 15.06 11.69
N ASP A 97 2.75 15.85 12.38
CA ASP A 97 1.54 16.44 11.83
C ASP A 97 1.84 17.37 10.65
N THR A 98 1.26 17.03 9.50
CA THR A 98 0.78 18.02 8.55
C THR A 98 -0.51 17.51 7.88
N LEU A 99 -1.52 17.24 8.70
CA LEU A 99 -2.88 16.77 8.37
C LEU A 99 -2.93 15.50 7.50
N PRO A 100 -3.00 14.29 8.10
CA PRO A 100 -3.46 13.12 7.36
C PRO A 100 -4.96 13.27 7.06
N THR A 101 -5.33 13.27 5.79
CA THR A 101 -6.73 13.06 5.41
C THR A 101 -7.05 11.59 5.67
N ILE A 102 -7.85 11.28 6.68
CA ILE A 102 -8.33 9.91 6.91
C ILE A 102 -9.59 9.73 6.05
N HIS A 103 -9.56 8.80 5.10
CA HIS A 103 -10.74 8.43 4.32
C HIS A 103 -11.42 7.22 4.98
N PHE A 104 -12.72 7.35 5.27
CA PHE A 104 -13.57 6.25 5.71
C PHE A 104 -14.25 5.63 4.49
N HIS A 105 -14.13 4.31 4.35
CA HIS A 105 -14.83 3.51 3.33
C HIS A 105 -15.68 2.42 4.00
#